data_AF-A0A809RLI4-F1
#
_entry.id   AF-A0A809RLI4-F1
#
_cell.length_a   1.000
_cell.length_b   1.000
_cell.length_c   1.000
_cell.angle_alpha   90.00
_cell.angle_beta   90.00
_cell.angle_gamma   90.00
#
_symmetry.space_group_name_H-M   'P 1'
#
loop_
_entity.id
_entity.type
_entity.pdbx_description
1 polymer ?
#
loop_
_entity_poly.entity_id
_entity_poly.type
_entity_poly.pdbx_seq_one_letter_code
_entity_poly.pdbx_strand_id
1 'polypeptide(L)'
;MHMKKVILSNVFSYLSVILSAQITYADEPTLCEADEKIILSCPVEGKKRKIISICAKNTVDGKDLSYIEYRFGTQKNTEMKYLVTRDNGAKMYRGLDNGTYSVYFAFQKYDYYYLVDVMQEVIGAQMSVTVTKKSTGADVAAILCKPNNWVENKNIKTSLLTEVDGRYLIEGEIRPPEK
;
A
#
# COMPACT_ATOMS: atom_id res chain seq x y z
N MET A 1 72.89 -26.25 -13.23
CA MET A 1 72.10 -26.57 -12.02
C MET A 1 72.29 -25.40 -11.03
N HIS A 2 71.20 -24.84 -10.49
CA HIS A 2 71.08 -23.78 -9.47
C HIS A 2 71.39 -22.29 -9.77
N MET A 3 70.33 -21.58 -10.20
CA MET A 3 69.72 -20.34 -9.62
C MET A 3 70.41 -19.71 -8.38
N LYS A 4 70.46 -18.39 -8.12
CA LYS A 4 69.45 -17.30 -8.24
C LYS A 4 70.07 -16.00 -7.68
N LYS A 5 69.66 -14.81 -8.17
CA LYS A 5 69.08 -13.69 -7.38
C LYS A 5 69.01 -12.42 -8.23
N VAL A 6 67.82 -12.16 -8.77
CA VAL A 6 67.43 -10.82 -9.20
C VAL A 6 66.77 -10.16 -7.99
N ILE A 7 67.36 -9.05 -7.54
CA ILE A 7 66.79 -8.16 -6.53
C ILE A 7 65.94 -7.15 -7.30
N LEU A 8 64.63 -7.12 -7.07
CA LEU A 8 63.80 -6.01 -7.51
C LEU A 8 63.06 -5.43 -6.32
N SER A 9 63.22 -4.12 -6.23
CA SER A 9 62.89 -3.22 -5.15
C SER A 9 61.39 -3.02 -4.98
N ASN A 10 61.01 -2.91 -3.70
CA ASN A 10 59.77 -2.36 -3.17
C ASN A 10 59.15 -1.20 -3.97
N VAL A 11 57.87 -1.31 -4.29
CA VAL A 11 56.92 -0.18 -4.20
C VAL A 11 55.62 -0.72 -3.60
N PHE A 12 55.50 -0.60 -2.28
CA PHE A 12 54.26 -0.82 -1.54
C PHE A 12 53.29 0.33 -1.86
N SER A 13 52.32 0.08 -2.74
CA SER A 13 51.19 0.98 -2.95
C SER A 13 49.96 0.33 -2.30
N TYR A 14 49.74 0.66 -1.02
CA TYR A 14 48.54 0.25 -0.28
C TYR A 14 47.34 1.06 -0.79
N LEU A 15 46.66 0.53 -1.81
CA LEU A 15 45.34 1.03 -2.21
C LEU A 15 44.31 0.51 -1.21
N SER A 16 44.09 1.28 -0.15
CA SER A 16 43.04 1.01 0.84
C SER A 16 41.67 1.20 0.18
N VAL A 17 41.04 0.10 -0.23
CA VAL A 17 39.66 0.10 -0.73
C VAL A 17 38.74 0.31 0.48
N ILE A 18 38.31 1.54 0.70
CA ILE A 18 37.26 1.85 1.67
C ILE A 18 35.96 1.30 1.09
N LEU A 19 35.59 0.09 1.53
CA LEU A 19 34.32 -0.53 1.20
C LEU A 19 33.23 0.20 2.01
N SER A 20 32.72 1.30 1.46
CA SER A 20 31.56 1.99 2.00
C SER A 20 30.36 1.05 1.90
N ALA A 21 30.02 0.39 3.01
CA ALA A 21 28.77 -0.35 3.12
C ALA A 21 27.62 0.65 3.00
N GLN A 22 27.04 0.75 1.80
CA GLN A 22 25.80 1.47 1.61
C GLN A 22 24.71 0.68 2.33
N ILE A 23 24.28 1.18 3.49
CA ILE A 23 23.07 0.71 4.14
C ILE A 23 21.92 1.13 3.22
N THR A 24 21.51 0.23 2.33
CA THR A 24 20.28 0.41 1.56
C THR A 24 19.13 0.20 2.53
N TYR A 25 18.50 1.29 2.97
CA TYR A 25 17.17 1.20 3.55
C TYR A 25 16.28 0.59 2.48
N ALA A 26 15.84 -0.66 2.70
CA ALA A 26 14.89 -1.29 1.81
C ALA A 26 13.61 -0.47 1.88
N ASP A 27 13.23 0.15 0.76
CA ASP A 27 11.97 0.86 0.64
C ASP A 27 10.82 -0.09 1.03
N GLU A 28 9.88 0.39 1.85
CA GLU A 28 8.79 -0.46 2.33
C GLU A 28 8.03 -1.03 1.13
N PRO A 29 7.73 -2.34 1.12
CA PRO A 29 7.28 -3.02 -0.08
C PRO A 29 5.90 -2.49 -0.51
N THR A 30 5.85 -1.93 -1.72
CA THR A 30 4.64 -1.41 -2.36
C THR A 30 4.34 -2.12 -3.68
N LEU A 31 3.07 -2.16 -4.06
CA LEU A 31 2.61 -2.52 -5.41
C LEU A 31 2.38 -1.29 -6.29
N CYS A 32 2.66 -0.08 -5.80
CA CYS A 32 2.62 1.12 -6.61
C CYS A 32 3.85 1.23 -7.50
N GLU A 33 3.64 1.66 -8.73
CA GLU A 33 4.66 1.99 -9.71
C GLU A 33 5.42 3.24 -9.26
N ALA A 34 6.64 3.40 -9.78
CA ALA A 34 7.55 4.48 -9.37
C ALA A 34 6.99 5.90 -9.57
N ASP A 35 6.02 6.06 -10.47
CA ASP A 35 5.40 7.31 -10.85
C ASP A 35 3.95 7.48 -10.31
N GLU A 36 3.59 6.63 -9.36
CA GLU A 36 2.36 6.71 -8.56
C GLU A 36 2.67 7.20 -7.13
N LYS A 37 1.67 7.79 -6.48
CA LYS A 37 1.68 7.98 -5.03
C LYS A 37 1.04 6.80 -4.32
N ILE A 38 1.61 6.47 -3.18
CA ILE A 38 1.03 5.53 -2.23
C ILE A 38 -0.06 6.25 -1.44
N ILE A 39 -1.32 5.83 -1.57
CA ILE A 39 -2.39 6.19 -0.63
C ILE A 39 -2.31 5.28 0.58
N LEU A 40 -2.11 3.97 0.37
CA LEU A 40 -1.77 3.04 1.42
C LEU A 40 -0.88 1.92 0.87
N SER A 41 0.01 1.37 1.67
CA SER A 41 0.69 0.11 1.36
C SER A 41 1.04 -0.63 2.64
N CYS A 42 0.77 -1.93 2.67
CA CYS A 42 1.15 -2.77 3.80
C CYS A 42 1.57 -4.19 3.35
N PRO A 43 2.62 -4.78 3.93
CA PRO A 43 2.87 -6.21 3.84
C PRO A 43 1.84 -6.99 4.66
N VAL A 44 1.36 -8.10 4.11
CA VAL A 44 0.36 -8.96 4.74
C VAL A 44 1.01 -9.87 5.78
N GLU A 45 0.39 -9.95 6.95
CA GLU A 45 0.82 -10.81 8.05
C GLU A 45 0.70 -12.29 7.69
N GLY A 46 1.67 -13.11 8.12
CA GLY A 46 1.67 -14.55 7.89
C GLY A 46 1.79 -15.00 6.43
N LYS A 47 1.91 -14.07 5.46
CA LYS A 47 1.98 -14.37 4.03
C LYS A 47 3.28 -13.84 3.41
N LYS A 48 4.05 -14.73 2.81
CA LYS A 48 5.36 -14.38 2.24
C LYS A 48 5.20 -13.42 1.04
N ARG A 49 5.75 -12.21 1.18
CA ARG A 49 5.81 -11.15 0.12
C ARG A 49 4.45 -10.69 -0.40
N LYS A 50 3.36 -10.97 0.32
CA LYS A 50 2.04 -10.45 -0.03
C LYS A 50 1.92 -9.01 0.45
N ILE A 51 1.35 -8.17 -0.40
CA ILE A 51 1.22 -6.74 -0.21
C ILE A 51 -0.18 -6.32 -0.62
N ILE A 52 -0.76 -5.39 0.13
CA ILE A 52 -1.93 -4.62 -0.27
C ILE A 52 -1.44 -3.19 -0.52
N SER A 53 -1.87 -2.58 -1.62
CA SER A 53 -1.62 -1.16 -1.85
C SER A 53 -2.85 -0.49 -2.47
N ILE A 54 -3.06 0.78 -2.13
CA ILE A 54 -3.90 1.69 -2.90
C ILE A 54 -2.97 2.73 -3.51
N CYS A 55 -2.95 2.79 -4.83
CA CYS A 55 -2.04 3.62 -5.60
C CYS A 55 -2.82 4.70 -6.34
N ALA A 56 -2.20 5.87 -6.53
CA ALA A 56 -2.81 7.01 -7.18
C ALA A 56 -1.87 7.63 -8.22
N LYS A 57 -2.42 7.93 -9.40
CA LYS A 57 -1.65 8.48 -10.51
C LYS A 57 -1.99 9.94 -10.79
N ASN A 58 -0.96 10.76 -11.00
CA ASN A 58 -1.01 12.19 -11.35
C ASN A 58 -1.54 13.11 -10.23
N THR A 59 -1.12 12.90 -8.99
CA THR A 59 -1.57 13.68 -7.82
C THR A 59 -0.83 15.01 -7.60
N VAL A 60 0.06 15.41 -8.50
CA VAL A 60 1.00 16.52 -8.23
C VAL A 60 0.33 17.85 -8.58
N ASP A 61 0.34 18.80 -7.64
CA ASP A 61 -0.02 20.21 -7.78
C ASP A 61 -1.48 20.52 -8.20
N GLY A 62 -2.45 20.07 -7.41
CA GLY A 62 -3.84 20.55 -7.52
C GLY A 62 -4.58 20.10 -8.78
N LYS A 63 -4.00 19.16 -9.55
CA LYS A 63 -4.70 18.46 -10.63
C LYS A 63 -5.38 17.22 -10.07
N ASP A 64 -6.59 16.99 -10.55
CA ASP A 64 -7.33 15.77 -10.25
C ASP A 64 -6.58 14.53 -10.73
N LEU A 65 -6.69 13.46 -9.94
CA LEU A 65 -6.08 12.17 -10.23
C LEU A 65 -6.59 11.59 -11.54
N SER A 66 -5.70 10.95 -12.28
CA SER A 66 -6.09 10.16 -13.46
C SER A 66 -6.76 8.85 -13.04
N TYR A 67 -6.22 8.20 -12.00
CA TYR A 67 -6.84 7.02 -11.41
C TYR A 67 -6.41 6.80 -9.97
N ILE A 68 -7.22 6.00 -9.28
CA ILE A 68 -6.87 5.29 -8.04
C ILE A 68 -7.03 3.79 -8.31
N GLU A 69 -6.11 2.96 -7.82
CA GLU A 69 -6.20 1.51 -7.97
C GLU A 69 -5.86 0.79 -6.68
N TYR A 70 -6.78 -0.06 -6.20
CA TYR A 70 -6.46 -1.05 -5.17
C TYR A 70 -5.76 -2.24 -5.83
N ARG A 71 -4.70 -2.75 -5.20
CA ARG A 71 -3.90 -3.90 -5.64
C ARG A 71 -3.66 -4.84 -4.49
N PHE A 72 -3.80 -6.14 -4.76
CA PHE A 72 -3.36 -7.22 -3.87
C PHE A 72 -2.50 -8.21 -4.65
N GLY A 73 -1.38 -8.63 -4.07
CA GLY A 73 -0.49 -9.60 -4.70
C GLY A 73 0.93 -9.54 -4.17
N THR A 74 1.89 -9.78 -5.05
CA THR A 74 3.33 -9.65 -4.79
C THR A 74 3.92 -8.67 -5.81
N GLN A 75 5.11 -8.13 -5.56
CA GLN A 75 5.81 -7.26 -6.54
C GLN A 75 5.98 -7.89 -7.93
N LYS A 76 5.97 -9.23 -8.03
CA LYS A 76 6.12 -9.96 -9.30
C LYS A 76 4.79 -10.34 -9.95
N ASN A 77 3.70 -10.31 -9.20
CA ASN A 77 2.40 -10.79 -9.65
C ASN A 77 1.28 -10.12 -8.87
N THR A 78 0.52 -9.24 -9.51
CA THR A 78 -0.71 -8.68 -8.95
C THR A 78 -1.85 -9.66 -9.20
N GLU A 79 -2.50 -10.11 -8.14
CA GLU A 79 -3.56 -11.13 -8.20
C GLU A 79 -4.96 -10.52 -8.26
N MET A 80 -5.11 -9.32 -7.71
CA MET A 80 -6.36 -8.59 -7.75
C MET A 80 -6.06 -7.10 -7.95
N LYS A 81 -6.83 -6.50 -8.86
CA LYS A 81 -6.86 -5.06 -9.09
C LYS A 81 -8.30 -4.55 -9.05
N TYR A 82 -8.47 -3.33 -8.57
CA TYR A 82 -9.71 -2.57 -8.70
C TYR A 82 -9.38 -1.12 -9.07
N LEU A 83 -9.56 -0.80 -10.35
CA LEU A 83 -9.23 0.48 -10.94
C LEU A 83 -10.44 1.42 -10.88
N VAL A 84 -10.23 2.62 -10.38
CA VAL A 84 -11.18 3.74 -10.39
C VAL A 84 -10.61 4.84 -11.27
N THR A 85 -11.36 5.18 -12.31
CA THR A 85 -11.10 6.34 -13.16
C THR A 85 -12.36 7.20 -13.19
N ARG A 86 -12.31 8.38 -13.80
CA ARG A 86 -13.52 9.19 -13.96
C ARG A 86 -14.58 8.51 -14.83
N ASP A 87 -14.15 7.71 -15.80
CA ASP A 87 -15.00 7.32 -16.92
C ASP A 87 -15.44 5.85 -16.88
N ASN A 88 -14.88 5.03 -15.97
CA ASN A 88 -15.15 3.59 -15.93
C ASN A 88 -16.32 3.19 -15.01
N GLY A 89 -17.00 4.15 -14.39
CA GLY A 89 -18.14 3.91 -13.49
C GLY A 89 -17.80 3.23 -12.15
N ALA A 90 -16.55 2.79 -11.95
CA ALA A 90 -16.09 2.23 -10.67
C ALA A 90 -16.06 3.31 -9.59
N LYS A 91 -16.28 2.91 -8.34
CA LYS A 91 -16.33 3.82 -7.20
C LYS A 91 -15.56 3.24 -6.03
N MET A 92 -14.72 4.09 -5.44
CA MET A 92 -14.11 3.84 -4.15
C MET A 92 -14.56 4.93 -3.19
N TYR A 93 -14.91 4.50 -1.99
CA TYR A 93 -15.44 5.36 -0.94
C TYR A 93 -14.37 5.54 0.12
N ARG A 94 -14.32 6.71 0.72
CA ARG A 94 -13.55 6.98 1.94
C ARG A 94 -14.50 7.46 3.02
N GLY A 95 -14.35 6.94 4.23
CA GLY A 95 -15.09 7.42 5.38
C GLY A 95 -14.21 7.53 6.62
N LEU A 96 -14.35 8.63 7.35
CA LEU A 96 -13.78 8.78 8.69
C LEU A 96 -14.85 8.40 9.69
N ASP A 97 -14.52 7.51 10.63
CA ASP A 97 -15.32 7.34 11.84
C ASP A 97 -14.78 8.27 12.93
N ASN A 98 -15.55 9.30 13.27
CA ASN A 98 -15.17 10.27 14.30
C ASN A 98 -15.11 9.67 15.71
N GLY A 99 -15.74 8.52 15.96
CA GLY A 99 -15.68 7.84 17.25
C GLY A 99 -14.33 7.15 17.49
N THR A 100 -13.77 6.52 16.46
CA THR A 100 -12.51 5.76 16.54
C THR A 100 -11.33 6.47 15.90
N TYR A 101 -11.57 7.59 15.20
CA TYR A 101 -10.62 8.29 14.34
C TYR A 101 -9.97 7.42 13.25
N SER A 102 -10.62 6.29 12.93
CA SER A 102 -10.16 5.37 11.89
C SER A 102 -10.70 5.79 10.53
N VAL A 103 -9.87 5.63 9.50
CA VAL A 103 -10.27 5.90 8.12
C VAL A 103 -10.52 4.58 7.41
N TYR A 104 -11.62 4.51 6.69
CA TYR A 104 -11.99 3.34 5.92
C TYR A 104 -11.94 3.67 4.43
N PHE A 105 -11.47 2.70 3.64
CA PHE A 105 -11.66 2.71 2.19
C PHE A 105 -12.53 1.53 1.79
N ALA A 106 -13.53 1.74 0.96
CA ALA A 106 -14.42 0.67 0.54
C ALA A 106 -14.69 0.67 -0.96
N PHE A 107 -14.94 -0.50 -1.51
CA PHE A 107 -15.42 -0.65 -2.89
C PHE A 107 -16.17 -1.96 -3.07
N GLN A 108 -16.91 -2.05 -4.17
CA GLN A 108 -17.65 -3.25 -4.57
C GLN A 108 -17.10 -3.80 -5.87
N LYS A 109 -16.86 -5.11 -5.90
CA LYS A 109 -16.48 -5.84 -7.10
C LYS A 109 -17.27 -7.13 -7.17
N TYR A 110 -18.14 -7.24 -8.18
CA TYR A 110 -19.13 -8.32 -8.27
C TYR A 110 -20.02 -8.38 -7.01
N ASP A 111 -20.20 -9.56 -6.42
CA ASP A 111 -20.98 -9.78 -5.19
C ASP A 111 -20.16 -9.58 -3.90
N TYR A 112 -18.99 -8.94 -3.99
CA TYR A 112 -18.09 -8.77 -2.85
C TYR A 112 -17.92 -7.30 -2.50
N TYR A 113 -18.03 -7.01 -1.21
CA TYR A 113 -17.71 -5.75 -0.57
C TYR A 113 -16.34 -5.86 0.08
N TYR A 114 -15.46 -4.90 -0.21
CA TYR A 114 -14.13 -4.82 0.35
C TYR A 114 -14.08 -3.60 1.25
N LEU A 115 -13.69 -3.81 2.51
CA LEU A 115 -13.49 -2.75 3.50
C LEU A 115 -12.05 -2.78 3.96
N VAL A 116 -11.30 -1.73 3.66
CA VAL A 116 -9.96 -1.51 4.19
C VAL A 116 -10.09 -0.64 5.44
N ASP A 117 -9.69 -1.17 6.58
CA ASP A 117 -9.64 -0.46 7.86
C ASP A 117 -8.23 0.08 8.09
N VAL A 118 -8.13 1.40 8.21
CA VAL A 118 -6.91 2.13 8.52
C VAL A 118 -7.02 2.70 9.93
N MET A 119 -6.69 1.87 10.92
CA MET A 119 -6.71 2.24 12.34
C MET A 119 -5.78 3.42 12.62
N GLN A 120 -6.09 4.19 13.66
CA GLN A 120 -5.16 5.18 14.19
C GLN A 120 -3.85 4.52 14.64
N GLU A 121 -2.71 5.14 14.30
CA GLU A 121 -1.38 4.63 14.66
C GLU A 121 -1.17 4.65 16.19
N VAL A 122 -1.41 3.49 16.80
CA VAL A 122 -1.04 3.17 18.18
C VAL A 122 -0.18 1.90 18.21
N ILE A 123 0.48 1.61 19.33
CA ILE A 123 1.29 0.38 19.45
C ILE A 123 0.38 -0.83 19.24
N GLY A 124 0.75 -1.70 18.28
CA GLY A 124 -0.02 -2.88 17.90
C GLY A 124 -1.18 -2.61 16.94
N ALA A 125 -1.39 -1.36 16.51
CA ALA A 125 -2.37 -1.06 15.47
C ALA A 125 -2.04 -1.83 14.19
N GLN A 126 -3.09 -2.22 13.47
CA GLN A 126 -2.99 -3.09 12.32
C GLN A 126 -4.02 -2.65 11.29
N MET A 127 -3.57 -2.35 10.09
CA MET A 127 -4.48 -2.22 8.96
C MET A 127 -5.07 -3.58 8.59
N SER A 128 -6.32 -3.60 8.16
CA SER A 128 -6.97 -4.84 7.72
C SER A 128 -7.81 -4.64 6.47
N VAL A 129 -8.10 -5.75 5.79
CA VAL A 129 -9.10 -5.81 4.72
C VAL A 129 -10.08 -6.92 5.03
N THR A 130 -11.34 -6.54 5.21
CA THR A 130 -12.46 -7.47 5.31
C THR A 130 -13.13 -7.59 3.94
N VAL A 131 -13.44 -8.82 3.55
CA VAL A 131 -14.18 -9.12 2.32
C VAL A 131 -15.48 -9.80 2.70
N THR A 132 -16.59 -9.12 2.44
CA THR A 132 -17.94 -9.59 2.75
C THR A 132 -18.67 -9.95 1.46
N LYS A 133 -19.30 -11.12 1.42
CA LYS A 133 -20.15 -11.53 0.31
C LYS A 133 -21.54 -10.92 0.50
N LYS A 134 -21.94 -10.01 -0.39
CA LYS A 134 -23.16 -9.20 -0.24
C LYS A 134 -24.43 -10.04 -0.24
N SER A 135 -24.52 -11.04 -1.12
CA SER A 135 -25.70 -11.92 -1.19
C SER A 135 -26.03 -12.65 0.11
N THR A 136 -25.02 -12.88 0.97
CA THR A 136 -25.21 -13.60 2.24
C THR A 136 -24.94 -12.74 3.47
N GLY A 137 -24.33 -11.56 3.31
CA GLY A 137 -23.83 -10.74 4.42
C GLY A 137 -22.67 -11.38 5.19
N ALA A 138 -22.05 -12.43 4.65
CA ALA A 138 -21.04 -13.20 5.37
C ALA A 138 -19.63 -12.73 5.02
N ASP A 139 -18.78 -12.56 6.03
CA ASP A 139 -17.35 -12.35 5.83
C ASP A 139 -16.71 -13.63 5.29
N VAL A 140 -16.05 -13.52 4.13
CA VAL A 140 -15.42 -14.64 3.42
C VAL A 140 -13.90 -14.55 3.46
N ALA A 141 -13.33 -13.40 3.83
CA ALA A 141 -11.91 -13.25 4.10
C ALA A 141 -11.65 -12.06 5.03
N ALA A 142 -10.62 -12.21 5.86
CA ALA A 142 -9.98 -11.11 6.58
C ALA A 142 -8.48 -11.18 6.30
N ILE A 143 -7.90 -10.08 5.85
CA ILE A 143 -6.48 -9.95 5.52
C ILE A 143 -5.88 -8.93 6.45
N LEU A 144 -4.95 -9.37 7.29
CA LEU A 144 -4.28 -8.51 8.26
C LEU A 144 -2.92 -8.05 7.70
N CYS A 145 -2.61 -6.77 7.83
CA CYS A 145 -1.28 -6.22 7.55
C CYS A 145 -0.32 -6.54 8.69
N LYS A 146 1.00 -6.46 8.52
CA LYS A 146 1.90 -6.59 9.68
C LYS A 146 1.70 -5.40 10.64
N PRO A 147 1.65 -5.62 11.97
CA PRO A 147 1.46 -4.54 12.94
C PRO A 147 2.52 -3.44 12.78
N ASN A 148 2.07 -2.19 12.88
CA ASN A 148 2.88 -0.97 12.73
C ASN A 148 3.80 -0.92 11.49
N ASN A 149 3.49 -1.67 10.43
CA ASN A 149 4.25 -1.65 9.18
C ASN A 149 3.30 -1.36 8.02
N TRP A 150 3.09 -0.07 7.75
CA TRP A 150 2.42 0.42 6.56
C TRP A 150 2.85 1.85 6.26
N VAL A 151 2.60 2.28 5.03
CA VAL A 151 2.71 3.67 4.59
C VAL A 151 1.31 4.14 4.25
N GLU A 152 0.91 5.33 4.70
CA GLU A 152 -0.40 5.90 4.41
C GLU A 152 -0.37 7.39 4.06
N ASN A 153 -1.31 7.79 3.20
CA ASN A 153 -1.74 9.15 2.96
C ASN A 153 -3.26 9.18 2.95
N LYS A 154 -3.86 8.83 4.08
CA LYS A 154 -5.32 8.68 4.23
C LYS A 154 -6.10 9.97 4.00
N ASN A 155 -5.44 11.13 4.03
CA ASN A 155 -6.02 12.46 3.85
C ASN A 155 -5.89 13.01 2.42
N ILE A 156 -5.54 12.18 1.44
CA ILE A 156 -5.45 12.60 0.02
C ILE A 156 -6.74 13.28 -0.46
N LYS A 157 -6.62 14.39 -1.17
CA LYS A 157 -7.78 15.11 -1.74
C LYS A 157 -7.92 14.75 -3.22
N THR A 158 -9.07 14.20 -3.60
CA THR A 158 -9.35 13.78 -4.98
C THR A 158 -10.84 13.60 -5.23
N SER A 159 -11.28 13.94 -6.44
CA SER A 159 -12.64 13.67 -6.92
C SER A 159 -12.92 12.18 -7.23
N LEU A 160 -11.90 11.32 -7.23
CA LEU A 160 -12.07 9.88 -7.46
C LEU A 160 -12.47 9.09 -6.21
N LEU A 161 -12.34 9.69 -5.02
CA LEU A 161 -12.86 9.15 -3.77
C LEU A 161 -14.21 9.80 -3.48
N THR A 162 -15.20 8.99 -3.18
CA THR A 162 -16.49 9.48 -2.68
C THR A 162 -16.46 9.49 -1.16
N GLU A 163 -16.53 10.69 -0.57
CA GLU A 163 -16.56 10.83 0.88
C GLU A 163 -17.93 10.43 1.45
N VAL A 164 -17.92 9.65 2.53
CA VAL A 164 -19.10 9.19 3.27
C VAL A 164 -18.81 9.15 4.78
N ASP A 165 -19.83 8.92 5.61
CA ASP A 165 -19.61 8.61 7.04
C ASP A 165 -19.00 7.20 7.17
N GLY A 166 -17.89 7.08 7.89
CA GLY A 166 -17.18 5.81 8.08
C GLY A 166 -18.06 4.73 8.71
N ARG A 167 -19.03 5.09 9.56
CA ARG A 167 -19.93 4.14 10.24
C ARG A 167 -20.75 3.30 9.26
N TYR A 168 -21.21 3.90 8.16
CA TYR A 168 -21.95 3.16 7.14
C TYR A 168 -21.07 2.16 6.40
N LEU A 169 -19.80 2.50 6.16
CA LEU A 169 -18.87 1.58 5.50
C LEU A 169 -18.60 0.34 6.35
N ILE A 170 -18.51 0.50 7.68
CA ILE A 170 -18.34 -0.61 8.62
C ILE A 170 -19.57 -1.55 8.58
N GLU A 171 -20.77 -1.00 8.39
CA GLU A 171 -22.02 -1.76 8.26
C GLU A 171 -22.17 -2.44 6.88
N GLY A 172 -21.19 -2.29 5.98
CA GLY A 172 -21.26 -2.81 4.61
C GLY A 172 -22.18 -1.98 3.70
N GLU A 173 -22.55 -0.79 4.13
CA GLU A 173 -23.45 0.11 3.44
C GLU A 173 -22.71 1.27 2.79
N ILE A 174 -23.25 1.77 1.67
CA ILE A 174 -22.77 2.97 1.03
C ILE A 174 -23.93 3.96 1.04
N ARG A 175 -23.89 4.88 2.01
CA ARG A 175 -24.84 6.00 2.10
C ARG A 175 -24.09 7.29 1.80
N PRO A 176 -24.37 7.98 0.68
CA PRO A 176 -23.85 9.32 0.46
C PRO A 176 -24.28 10.25 1.61
N PRO A 177 -23.48 11.27 1.96
CA PRO A 177 -23.90 12.24 2.96
C PRO A 177 -25.23 12.88 2.56
N GLU A 178 -26.18 12.94 3.50
CA GLU A 178 -27.41 13.70 3.32
C GLU A 178 -27.05 15.17 3.06
N LYS A 179 -27.63 15.76 2.01
CA LYS A 179 -27.37 17.14 1.60
C LYS A 179 -28.05 18.15 2.49
#